data_AF-A0A2Y9BJR5-F1
#
_entry.id   AF-A0A2Y9BJR5-F1
#
_cell.length_a   1.000
_cell.length_b   1.000
_cell.length_c   1.000
_cell.angle_alpha   90.00
_cell.angle_beta   90.00
_cell.angle_gamma   90.00
#
_symmetry.space_group_name_H-M   'P 1'
#
loop_
_entity.id
_entity.type
_entity.pdbx_description
1 polymer ?
#
loop_
_entity_poly.entity_id
_entity_poly.type
_entity_poly.pdbx_seq_one_letter_code
_entity_poly.pdbx_strand_id
1 'polypeptide(L)' 'MKNICVITGGGSGMGLETARIMASTHYIIICGRTVQKLESAVKVFRVAPCLPIRYNTR' A
#
# COMPACT_ATOMS: atom_id res chain seq x y z
N MET A 1 -0.73 19.15 7.00
CA MET A 1 -1.58 18.11 6.37
C MET A 1 -0.69 16.97 5.90
N LYS A 2 -1.14 15.72 5.93
CA LYS A 2 -0.39 14.58 5.36
C LYS A 2 -0.74 14.43 3.89
N ASN A 3 0.26 14.19 3.02
CA ASN A 3 0.03 13.85 1.62
C ASN A 3 -0.46 12.40 1.53
N ILE A 4 -1.65 12.17 0.97
CA ILE A 4 -2.26 10.85 0.88
C ILE A 4 -2.22 10.37 -0.58
N CYS A 5 -1.77 9.13 -0.81
CA CYS A 5 -1.78 8.51 -2.13
C CYS A 5 -2.64 7.24 -2.09
N VAL A 6 -3.65 7.19 -2.96
CA VAL A 6 -4.55 6.03 -3.10
C VAL A 6 -4.17 5.25 -4.35
N ILE A 7 -3.91 3.95 -4.20
CA ILE A 7 -3.46 3.08 -5.29
C ILE A 7 -4.45 1.93 -5.46
N THR A 8 -5.20 1.95 -6.56
CA THR A 8 -6.04 0.82 -6.97
C THR A 8 -5.18 -0.28 -7.60
N GLY A 9 -5.45 -1.54 -7.28
CA GLY A 9 -4.63 -2.66 -7.73
C GLY A 9 -3.31 -2.81 -6.96
N GLY A 10 -3.16 -2.15 -5.80
CA GLY A 10 -1.91 -2.12 -5.02
C GLY A 10 -1.52 -3.41 -4.30
N GLY A 11 -2.27 -4.49 -4.45
CA GLY A 11 -1.99 -5.78 -3.79
C GLY A 11 -0.89 -6.61 -4.46
N SER A 12 -0.42 -6.24 -5.65
CA SER A 12 0.64 -6.98 -6.38
C SER A 12 1.20 -6.17 -7.56
N GLY A 13 2.29 -6.65 -8.17
CA GLY A 13 2.82 -6.13 -9.43
C GLY A 13 3.15 -4.65 -9.39
N MET A 14 2.85 -3.93 -10.47
CA MET A 14 3.17 -2.49 -10.60
C MET A 14 2.54 -1.65 -9.49
N GLY A 15 1.29 -1.90 -9.09
CA GLY A 15 0.63 -1.12 -8.03
C GLY A 15 1.33 -1.27 -6.67
N LEU A 16 1.90 -2.44 -6.38
CA LEU A 16 2.67 -2.67 -5.17
C LEU A 16 4.01 -1.91 -5.19
N GLU A 17 4.70 -1.90 -6.34
CA GLU A 17 5.96 -1.16 -6.47
C GLU A 17 5.75 0.36 -6.51
N THR A 18 4.63 0.83 -7.07
CA THR A 18 4.20 2.23 -6.90
C THR A 18 4.02 2.56 -5.42
N ALA A 19 3.37 1.69 -4.64
CA ALA A 19 3.21 1.89 -3.20
C ALA A 19 4.56 1.99 -2.49
N ARG A 20 5.55 1.16 -2.88
CA ARG A 20 6.92 1.20 -2.33
C ARG A 20 7.59 2.55 -2.58
N ILE A 21 7.55 3.04 -3.81
CA ILE A 21 8.20 4.30 -4.19
C ILE A 21 7.53 5.48 -3.49
N MET A 22 6.20 5.51 -3.49
CA MET A 22 5.41 6.62 -2.94
C MET A 22 5.43 6.67 -1.41
N ALA A 23 5.64 5.54 -0.73
CA ALA A 23 5.68 5.47 0.75
C ALA A 23 6.81 6.32 1.37
N SER A 24 7.81 6.72 0.58
CA SER A 24 8.87 7.64 1.01
C SER A 24 8.37 9.06 1.31
N THR A 25 7.25 9.47 0.72
CA THR A 25 6.77 10.86 0.74
C THR A 25 5.28 10.98 1.08
N HIS A 26 4.52 9.89 0.97
CA HIS A 26 3.07 9.87 1.13
C HIS A 26 2.61 8.81 2.11
N TYR A 27 1.46 9.07 2.73
CA TYR A 27 0.67 8.05 3.40
C TYR A 27 -0.08 7.22 2.36
N ILE A 28 0.16 5.91 2.31
CA ILE A 28 -0.36 5.05 1.25
C ILE A 28 -1.62 4.30 1.68
N ILE A 29 -2.62 4.34 0.80
CA ILE A 29 -3.81 3.50 0.86
C ILE A 29 -3.83 2.61 -0.38
N ILE A 30 -3.74 1.29 -0.21
CA ILE A 30 -3.89 0.33 -1.31
C ILE A 30 -5.31 -0.26 -1.35
N CYS A 31 -5.86 -0.39 -2.54
CA CYS A 31 -7.20 -0.93 -2.79
C CYS A 31 -7.13 -2.11 -3.75
N GLY A 32 -7.97 -3.13 -3.56
CA GLY A 32 -8.00 -4.31 -4.42
C GLY A 32 -9.15 -5.25 -4.09
N ARG A 33 -9.34 -6.27 -4.93
CA ARG A 33 -10.44 -7.25 -4.79
C ARG A 33 -10.09 -8.43 -3.89
N THR A 34 -8.81 -8.81 -3.85
CA THR A 34 -8.35 -10.00 -3.13
C THR A 34 -7.73 -9.60 -1.80
N VAL A 35 -8.45 -9.85 -0.71
CA VAL A 35 -8.03 -9.50 0.66
C VAL A 35 -6.64 -10.02 0.98
N GLN A 36 -6.37 -11.29 0.65
CA GLN A 36 -5.09 -11.96 0.94
C GLN A 36 -3.91 -11.26 0.25
N LYS A 37 -4.12 -10.71 -0.95
CA LYS A 37 -3.08 -9.92 -1.65
C LYS A 37 -2.81 -8.59 -0.95
N LEU A 38 -3.85 -7.92 -0.46
CA LEU A 38 -3.72 -6.67 0.29
C LEU A 38 -3.05 -6.89 1.66
N GLU A 39 -3.41 -7.95 2.37
CA GLU A 39 -2.77 -8.34 3.63
C GLU A 39 -1.29 -8.66 3.44
N SER A 40 -0.97 -9.44 2.40
CA SER A 40 0.41 -9.77 2.04
C SER A 40 1.21 -8.51 1.69
N ALA A 41 0.62 -7.61 0.90
CA ALA A 41 1.21 -6.33 0.56
C ALA A 41 1.52 -5.49 1.81
N VAL A 42 0.56 -5.33 2.73
CA VAL A 42 0.80 -4.55 3.96
C VAL A 42 1.84 -5.20 4.87
N LYS A 43 1.93 -6.53 4.93
CA LYS A 43 3.00 -7.21 5.69
C LYS A 43 4.37 -6.85 5.14
N VAL A 44 4.58 -6.85 3.82
CA VAL A 44 5.86 -6.48 3.18
C VAL A 44 6.36 -5.11 3.64
N PHE A 45 5.46 -4.14 3.81
CA PHE A 45 5.83 -2.77 4.21
C PHE A 45 5.86 -2.52 5.72
N ARG A 46 5.23 -3.38 6.54
CA ARG A 46 5.25 -3.25 8.00
C ARG A 46 6.56 -3.70 8.65
N VAL A 47 7.36 -4.52 7.96
CA VAL A 47 8.66 -5.01 8.49
C VAL A 47 9.82 -4.08 8.12
N ALA A 48 9.64 -3.22 7.12
CA ALA A 48 10.59 -2.17 6.79
C ALA A 48 10.26 -0.91 7.62
N PRO A 49 11.26 -0.14 8.08
CA PRO A 49 11.05 1.04 8.94
C PRO A 49 10.26 2.19 8.29
N CYS A 50 9.77 2.03 7.06
CA CYS A 50 9.11 3.06 6.27
C CYS A 50 7.56 2.95 6.29
N LEU A 51 6.97 3.62 7.28
CA LEU A 51 5.62 4.23 7.30
C LEU A 51 4.35 3.34 7.16
N PRO A 52 3.18 3.85 7.65
CA PRO A 52 1.97 3.07 7.83
C PRO A 52 1.16 2.97 6.53
N ILE A 53 1.20 1.80 5.89
CA ILE A 53 0.29 1.45 4.79
C ILE A 53 -1.00 0.87 5.37
N ARG A 54 -2.15 1.39 4.91
CA ARG A 54 -3.47 0.79 5.17
C ARG A 54 -4.06 0.28 3.86
N TYR A 55 -4.94 -0.71 3.98
CA TYR A 55 -5.69 -1.23 2.86
C TYR A 55 -7.20 -1.14 3.15
N ASN A 56 -7.99 -1.01 2.08
CA ASN A 56 -9.44 -1.02 2.14
C ASN A 56 -9.97 -2.13 1.22
N THR A 57 -10.85 -2.96 1.77
CA THR A 57 -11.66 -3.92 1.03
C THR A 57 -13.06 -3.34 0.98
N ARG A 58 -13.56 -3.03 -0.22
CA ARG A 58 -15.01 -2.79 -0.37
C ARG A 58 -15.76 -4.06 -0.03
#